data_AF-A0A1J5TVP4-F1
#
_entry.id   AF-A0A1J5TVP4-F1
#
_cell.length_a   1.000
_cell.length_b   1.000
_cell.length_c   1.000
_cell.angle_alpha   90.00
_cell.angle_beta   90.00
_cell.angle_gamma   90.00
#
_symmetry.space_group_name_H-M   'P 1'
#
loop_
_entity.id
_entity.type
_entity.pdbx_description
1 polymer ?
#
loop_
_entity_poly.entity_id
_entity_poly.type
_entity_poly.pdbx_seq_one_letter_code
_entity_poly.pdbx_strand_id
1 'polypeptide(L)'
;MFCPNCGNSNDNTAKFCSGCGSALPKSVKEESPTQAEINVPNNPDEFYKAIVDPKNQDYYLSQFSRFDSNGKVSASWHWPAFFVTFYWLLYRKMWLNAIIYFFLPYFVMIPLGVTGAVAGDSAGIVIGIGYILFLIATFLLPPMYADALYYKHCKKRIAEASVSSQNLERRLGELSGKGGTSSVALIFVLIFAFIAFIGILAAIAIPAYQDYTTRARMVGAVALGSNAADSVASYYYQHQEVPSSLEQAGFATPISPAVKGLSVNSENGTVIVTMSSPPIIGKTLLFVPTLDSNKKIVWTCMSQEIQDKYLPQQCRQKK
;
A
#
# COMPACT_ATOMS: atom_id res chain seq x y z
N MET A 1 -64.11 10.16 -21.67
CA MET A 1 -62.95 10.24 -20.75
C MET A 1 -63.44 10.22 -19.30
N PHE A 2 -62.67 9.64 -18.38
CA PHE A 2 -63.03 9.61 -16.96
C PHE A 2 -62.40 10.81 -16.23
N CYS A 3 -63.16 11.44 -15.34
CA CYS A 3 -62.64 12.53 -14.53
C CYS A 3 -61.60 12.01 -13.55
N PRO A 4 -60.35 12.54 -13.53
CA PRO A 4 -59.31 12.07 -12.62
C PRO A 4 -59.62 12.37 -11.15
N ASN A 5 -60.56 13.29 -10.87
CA ASN A 5 -60.86 13.73 -9.52
C ASN A 5 -62.05 12.99 -8.89
N CYS A 6 -63.09 12.66 -9.66
CA CYS A 6 -64.30 12.00 -9.13
C CYS A 6 -64.65 10.67 -9.83
N GLY A 7 -63.92 10.28 -10.88
CA GLY A 7 -64.16 9.04 -11.61
C GLY A 7 -65.39 9.04 -12.52
N ASN A 8 -66.16 10.13 -12.61
CA ASN A 8 -67.37 10.16 -13.44
C ASN A 8 -67.02 10.11 -14.94
N SER A 9 -67.81 9.38 -15.73
CA SER A 9 -67.64 9.33 -17.18
C SER A 9 -68.17 10.60 -17.83
N ASN A 10 -67.41 11.16 -18.76
CA ASN A 10 -67.77 12.36 -19.49
C ASN A 10 -67.48 12.19 -20.99
N ASP A 11 -68.23 12.92 -21.82
CA ASP A 11 -68.00 13.00 -23.26
C ASP A 11 -66.57 13.49 -23.55
N ASN A 12 -65.96 12.97 -24.62
CA ASN A 12 -64.59 13.28 -25.02
C ASN A 12 -64.41 14.74 -25.50
N THR A 13 -65.50 15.47 -25.70
CA THR A 13 -65.51 16.90 -26.05
C THR A 13 -65.82 17.84 -24.88
N ALA A 14 -66.18 17.29 -23.71
CA ALA A 14 -66.58 18.09 -22.54
C ALA A 14 -65.38 18.78 -21.88
N LYS A 15 -65.44 20.12 -21.74
CA LYS A 15 -64.39 20.90 -21.08
C LYS A 15 -64.41 20.80 -19.55
N PHE A 16 -65.57 20.48 -18.97
CA PHE A 16 -65.79 20.37 -17.53
C PHE A 16 -66.54 19.08 -17.20
N CYS A 17 -66.24 18.50 -16.03
CA CYS A 17 -66.89 17.29 -15.57
C CYS A 17 -68.33 17.55 -15.13
N SER A 18 -69.28 16.79 -15.68
CA SER A 18 -70.71 16.83 -15.34
C SER A 18 -71.02 16.50 -13.88
N GLY A 19 -70.20 15.67 -13.23
CA GLY A 19 -70.41 15.25 -11.84
C GLY A 19 -69.90 16.23 -10.78
N CYS A 20 -68.67 16.74 -10.92
CA CYS A 20 -68.01 17.56 -9.89
C CYS A 20 -67.60 18.97 -10.35
N GLY A 21 -67.83 19.33 -11.62
CA GLY A 21 -67.53 20.65 -12.16
C GLY A 21 -66.06 20.94 -12.46
N SER A 22 -65.12 20.02 -12.18
CA SER A 22 -63.69 20.24 -12.42
C SER A 22 -63.36 20.28 -13.92
N ALA A 23 -62.41 21.14 -14.31
CA ALA A 23 -61.91 21.18 -15.68
C ALA A 23 -61.25 19.85 -16.08
N LEU A 24 -61.63 19.31 -17.23
CA LEU A 24 -61.07 18.06 -17.76
C LEU A 24 -59.87 18.39 -18.66
N PRO A 25 -58.78 17.60 -18.60
CA PRO A 25 -57.63 17.81 -19.47
C PRO A 25 -58.08 17.67 -20.94
N LYS A 26 -57.75 18.67 -21.77
CA LYS A 26 -58.09 18.66 -23.20
C LYS A 26 -57.51 17.39 -23.82
N SER A 27 -58.37 16.59 -24.44
CA SER A 27 -57.95 15.47 -25.29
C SER A 27 -57.11 16.05 -26.44
N VAL A 28 -55.79 15.94 -26.30
CA VAL A 28 -54.88 16.05 -27.44
C VAL A 28 -55.32 14.93 -28.36
N LYS A 29 -55.81 15.26 -29.55
CA LYS A 29 -55.98 14.29 -30.61
C LYS A 29 -54.63 13.60 -30.76
N GLU A 30 -54.54 12.35 -30.34
CA GLU A 30 -53.57 11.42 -30.88
C GLU A 30 -53.85 11.35 -32.37
N GLU A 31 -53.19 12.23 -33.13
CA GLU A 31 -52.77 11.88 -34.47
C GLU A 31 -51.85 10.67 -34.29
N SER A 32 -52.47 9.50 -34.44
CA SER A 32 -51.80 8.26 -34.75
C SER A 32 -50.71 8.57 -35.79
N PRO A 33 -49.41 8.39 -35.50
CA PRO A 33 -48.43 8.39 -36.55
C PRO A 33 -48.70 7.13 -37.36
N THR A 34 -49.36 7.32 -38.50
CA THR A 34 -49.39 6.40 -39.62
C THR A 34 -48.02 5.77 -39.77
N GLN A 35 -47.92 4.47 -39.50
CA GLN A 35 -46.86 3.54 -39.92
C GLN A 35 -45.58 4.24 -40.41
N ALA A 36 -44.90 4.93 -39.50
CA ALA A 36 -43.51 5.25 -39.70
C ALA A 36 -42.79 3.94 -39.45
N GLU A 37 -42.18 3.43 -40.50
CA GLU A 37 -41.23 2.33 -40.48
C GLU A 37 -40.44 2.31 -39.17
N ILE A 38 -40.25 1.10 -38.64
CA ILE A 38 -39.25 0.77 -37.63
C ILE A 38 -37.87 0.98 -38.29
N ASN A 39 -37.54 2.24 -38.57
CA ASN A 39 -36.20 2.71 -38.85
C ASN A 39 -35.64 3.19 -37.51
N VAL A 40 -35.34 2.20 -36.66
CA VAL A 40 -34.31 2.36 -35.64
C VAL A 40 -33.09 2.87 -36.40
N PRO A 41 -32.60 4.10 -36.20
CA PRO A 41 -31.22 4.31 -36.58
C PRO A 41 -30.46 3.30 -35.72
N ASN A 42 -29.72 2.40 -36.37
CA ASN A 42 -28.61 1.66 -35.77
C ASN A 42 -27.62 2.70 -35.22
N ASN A 43 -28.01 3.46 -34.21
CA ASN A 43 -27.21 4.52 -33.65
C ASN A 43 -26.33 3.84 -32.59
N PRO A 44 -25.05 3.59 -32.88
CA PRO A 44 -24.16 2.91 -31.96
C PRO A 44 -24.10 3.63 -30.60
N ASP A 45 -24.41 4.92 -30.57
CA ASP A 45 -24.47 5.77 -29.38
C ASP A 45 -25.43 5.26 -28.30
N GLU A 46 -26.58 4.68 -28.65
CA GLU A 46 -27.52 4.18 -27.63
C GLU A 46 -26.95 2.98 -26.87
N PHE A 47 -26.25 2.10 -27.57
CA PHE A 47 -25.55 0.97 -26.94
C PHE A 47 -24.37 1.43 -26.09
N TYR A 48 -23.65 2.47 -26.53
CA TYR A 48 -22.57 3.07 -25.73
C TYR A 48 -23.11 3.75 -24.47
N LYS A 49 -24.23 4.49 -24.56
CA LYS A 49 -24.92 5.09 -23.42
C LYS A 49 -25.34 4.05 -22.38
N ALA A 50 -25.79 2.87 -22.82
CA ALA A 50 -26.16 1.80 -21.91
C ALA A 50 -24.96 1.26 -21.11
N ILE A 51 -23.75 1.23 -21.67
CA ILE A 51 -22.57 0.62 -21.00
C ILE A 51 -21.80 1.65 -20.17
N VAL A 52 -21.65 2.87 -20.68
CA VAL A 52 -20.82 3.91 -20.09
C VAL A 52 -21.54 4.54 -18.89
N ASP A 53 -20.78 4.85 -17.84
CA ASP A 53 -21.32 5.52 -16.66
C ASP A 53 -21.87 6.92 -17.00
N PRO A 54 -23.06 7.30 -16.50
CA PRO A 54 -23.69 8.58 -16.80
C PRO A 54 -22.81 9.80 -16.51
N LYS A 55 -21.91 9.73 -15.51
CA LYS A 55 -21.10 10.88 -15.07
C LYS A 55 -20.11 11.36 -16.12
N ASN A 56 -19.56 10.46 -16.92
CA ASN A 56 -18.52 10.77 -17.91
C ASN A 56 -18.98 10.46 -19.34
N GLN A 57 -20.28 10.29 -19.54
CA GLN A 57 -20.85 9.77 -20.77
C GLN A 57 -20.51 10.65 -21.98
N ASP A 58 -20.65 11.97 -21.84
CA ASP A 58 -20.40 12.94 -22.94
C ASP A 58 -18.96 12.87 -23.46
N TYR A 59 -17.99 12.76 -22.55
CA TYR A 59 -16.58 12.62 -22.91
C TYR A 59 -16.37 11.37 -23.77
N TYR A 60 -16.81 10.20 -23.29
CA TYR A 60 -16.56 8.94 -24.00
C TYR A 60 -17.35 8.84 -25.30
N LEU A 61 -18.60 9.32 -25.33
CA LEU A 61 -19.38 9.33 -26.55
C LEU A 61 -18.75 10.18 -27.65
N SER A 62 -18.23 11.37 -27.30
CA SER A 62 -17.52 12.22 -28.26
C SER A 62 -16.24 11.55 -28.82
N GLN A 63 -15.56 10.79 -27.98
CA GLN A 63 -14.33 10.09 -28.34
C GLN A 63 -14.63 8.83 -29.17
N PHE A 64 -15.72 8.13 -28.87
CA PHE A 64 -16.18 6.95 -29.60
C PHE A 64 -16.71 7.31 -30.98
N SER A 65 -17.53 8.37 -31.08
CA SER A 65 -18.03 8.86 -32.36
C SER A 65 -16.89 9.30 -33.27
N ARG A 66 -15.83 9.91 -32.73
CA ARG A 66 -14.59 10.22 -33.48
C ARG A 66 -13.87 8.97 -34.00
N PHE A 67 -13.89 7.86 -33.26
CA PHE A 67 -13.28 6.61 -33.72
C PHE A 67 -14.13 5.91 -34.79
N ASP A 68 -15.45 5.95 -34.64
CA ASP A 68 -16.39 5.39 -35.60
C ASP A 68 -16.37 6.18 -36.92
N SER A 69 -16.33 7.51 -36.87
CA SER A 69 -16.30 8.38 -38.06
C SER A 69 -15.01 8.23 -38.86
N ASN A 70 -13.87 8.06 -38.19
CA ASN A 70 -12.57 7.91 -38.84
C ASN A 70 -12.25 6.46 -39.25
N GLY A 71 -13.06 5.49 -38.83
CA GLY A 71 -12.83 4.05 -39.06
C GLY A 71 -11.54 3.50 -38.45
N LYS A 72 -10.80 4.31 -37.68
CA LYS A 72 -9.52 3.98 -37.05
C LYS A 72 -9.49 4.51 -35.62
N VAL A 73 -8.97 3.68 -34.73
CA VAL A 73 -8.73 4.06 -33.34
C VAL A 73 -7.42 4.82 -33.26
N SER A 74 -7.46 6.09 -32.88
CA SER A 74 -6.27 6.95 -32.73
C SER A 74 -5.82 7.06 -31.28
N ALA A 75 -4.55 7.41 -31.07
CA ALA A 75 -4.03 7.72 -29.75
C ALA A 75 -4.69 9.01 -29.22
N SER A 76 -5.10 9.00 -27.95
CA SER A 76 -5.62 10.17 -27.25
C SER A 76 -5.07 10.18 -25.83
N TRP A 77 -4.68 11.35 -25.36
CA TRP A 77 -4.15 11.49 -24.01
C TRP A 77 -5.29 11.45 -22.99
N HIS A 78 -5.22 10.52 -22.03
CA HIS A 78 -6.23 10.37 -20.99
C HIS A 78 -5.64 10.60 -19.59
N TRP A 79 -5.91 11.78 -19.03
CA TRP A 79 -5.33 12.25 -17.76
C TRP A 79 -5.53 11.31 -16.56
N PRO A 80 -6.74 10.80 -16.24
CA PRO A 80 -6.89 9.88 -15.10
C PRO A 80 -6.11 8.57 -15.26
N ALA A 81 -5.96 8.10 -16.51
CA ALA A 81 -5.24 6.86 -16.77
C ALA A 81 -3.71 7.04 -16.71
N PHE A 82 -3.20 8.27 -16.62
CA PHE A 82 -1.77 8.54 -16.44
C PHE A 82 -1.36 8.40 -14.97
N PHE A 83 -2.13 8.98 -14.05
CA PHE A 83 -1.81 8.93 -12.63
C PHE A 83 -2.20 7.61 -11.95
N VAL A 84 -3.29 6.99 -12.41
CA VAL A 84 -3.87 5.82 -11.72
C VAL A 84 -4.30 4.74 -12.72
N THR A 85 -3.43 4.38 -13.67
CA THR A 85 -3.70 3.39 -14.74
C THR A 85 -4.34 2.11 -14.23
N PHE A 86 -3.71 1.44 -13.26
CA PHE A 86 -4.16 0.16 -12.73
C PHE A 86 -5.57 0.26 -12.13
N TYR A 87 -5.79 1.27 -11.29
CA TYR A 87 -7.10 1.50 -10.65
C TYR A 87 -8.16 1.91 -11.65
N TRP A 88 -7.80 2.72 -12.66
CA TRP A 88 -8.71 3.09 -13.75
C TRP A 88 -9.19 1.87 -14.55
N LEU A 89 -8.29 0.93 -14.86
CA LEU A 89 -8.63 -0.33 -15.52
C LEU A 89 -9.58 -1.19 -14.67
N LEU A 90 -9.31 -1.34 -13.37
CA LEU A 90 -10.18 -2.07 -12.44
C LEU A 90 -11.54 -1.41 -12.27
N TYR A 91 -11.56 -0.08 -12.12
CA TYR A 91 -12.75 0.72 -11.94
C TYR A 91 -13.72 0.56 -13.12
N ARG A 92 -13.20 0.47 -14.36
CA ARG A 92 -13.98 0.25 -15.59
C ARG A 92 -14.15 -1.23 -15.97
N LYS A 93 -13.85 -2.17 -15.06
CA LYS A 93 -14.02 -3.62 -15.26
C LYS A 93 -13.19 -4.21 -16.42
N MET A 94 -12.07 -3.57 -16.79
CA MET A 94 -11.12 -4.08 -17.78
C MET A 94 -10.10 -5.03 -17.13
N TRP A 95 -10.58 -6.12 -16.52
CA TRP A 95 -9.80 -7.02 -15.69
C TRP A 95 -8.57 -7.61 -16.39
N LEU A 96 -8.72 -8.08 -17.64
CA LEU A 96 -7.61 -8.66 -18.39
C LEU A 96 -6.48 -7.64 -18.61
N ASN A 97 -6.84 -6.41 -19.01
CA ASN A 97 -5.86 -5.34 -19.20
C ASN A 97 -5.21 -4.94 -17.86
N ALA A 98 -5.97 -4.94 -16.76
CA ALA A 98 -5.42 -4.66 -15.43
C ALA A 98 -4.39 -5.72 -14.99
N ILE A 99 -4.68 -7.01 -15.24
CA ILE A 99 -3.76 -8.12 -14.97
C ILE A 99 -2.50 -8.00 -15.84
N ILE A 100 -2.66 -7.76 -17.15
CA ILE A 100 -1.52 -7.57 -18.05
C ILE A 100 -0.69 -6.37 -17.58
N TYR A 101 -1.31 -5.23 -17.30
CA TYR A 101 -0.60 -4.04 -16.83
C TYR A 101 0.17 -4.29 -15.52
N PHE A 102 -0.42 -5.04 -14.58
CA PHE A 102 0.22 -5.34 -13.30
C PHE A 102 1.38 -6.32 -13.45
N PHE A 103 1.20 -7.43 -14.18
CA PHE A 103 2.18 -8.52 -14.22
C PHE A 103 3.22 -8.38 -15.33
N LEU A 104 2.91 -7.74 -16.46
CA LEU A 104 3.83 -7.60 -17.60
C LEU A 104 5.16 -6.96 -17.21
N PRO A 105 5.21 -5.89 -16.38
CA PRO A 105 6.48 -5.33 -15.94
C PRO A 105 7.33 -6.33 -15.18
N TYR A 106 6.75 -7.11 -14.27
CA TYR A 106 7.50 -8.12 -13.52
C TYR A 106 7.94 -9.28 -14.41
N PHE A 107 7.08 -9.71 -15.33
CA PHE A 107 7.39 -10.78 -16.28
C PHE A 107 8.55 -10.43 -17.20
N VAL A 108 8.69 -9.17 -17.58
CA VAL A 108 9.83 -8.68 -18.38
C VAL A 108 11.06 -8.42 -17.51
N MET A 109 10.88 -7.77 -16.36
CA MET A 109 12.01 -7.30 -15.56
C MET A 109 12.72 -8.38 -14.76
N ILE A 110 12.00 -9.39 -14.26
CA ILE A 110 12.62 -10.43 -13.45
C ILE A 110 13.63 -11.24 -14.29
N PRO A 111 13.27 -11.81 -15.46
CA PRO A 111 14.24 -12.54 -16.28
C PRO A 111 15.39 -11.65 -16.79
N LEU A 112 15.11 -10.39 -17.11
CA LEU A 112 16.12 -9.46 -17.58
C LEU A 112 17.12 -9.09 -16.48
N GLY A 113 16.66 -8.94 -15.23
CA GLY A 113 17.52 -8.73 -14.07
C GLY A 113 18.38 -9.96 -13.76
N VAL A 114 17.82 -11.17 -13.86
CA VAL A 114 18.57 -12.42 -13.65
C VAL A 114 19.63 -12.61 -14.73
N THR A 115 19.29 -12.37 -16.00
CA THR A 115 20.26 -12.46 -17.10
C THR A 115 21.36 -11.40 -16.97
N GLY A 116 21.03 -10.18 -16.55
CA GLY A 116 22.01 -9.14 -16.24
C GLY A 116 22.96 -9.54 -15.10
N ALA A 117 22.45 -10.17 -14.04
CA ALA A 117 23.29 -10.65 -12.93
C ALA A 117 24.26 -11.77 -13.36
N VAL A 118 23.89 -12.58 -14.37
CA VAL A 118 24.73 -13.68 -14.89
C VAL A 118 25.72 -13.21 -15.97
N ALA A 119 25.36 -12.20 -16.77
CA ALA A 119 26.16 -11.73 -17.91
C ALA A 119 27.36 -10.84 -17.53
N GLY A 120 27.45 -10.36 -16.28
CA GLY A 120 28.53 -9.50 -15.81
C GLY A 120 28.48 -8.05 -16.33
N ASP A 121 29.50 -7.26 -15.99
CA ASP A 121 29.49 -5.79 -16.13
C ASP A 121 29.41 -5.28 -17.58
N SER A 122 29.78 -6.10 -18.58
CA SER A 122 29.81 -5.70 -19.99
C SER A 122 28.41 -5.54 -20.62
N ALA A 123 27.36 -6.12 -20.01
CA ALA A 123 25.98 -6.03 -20.48
C ALA A 123 25.10 -5.07 -19.64
N GLY A 124 25.59 -4.59 -18.49
CA GLY A 124 24.80 -3.86 -17.50
C GLY A 124 24.18 -2.56 -18.03
N ILE A 125 24.93 -1.79 -18.83
CA ILE A 125 24.47 -0.49 -19.35
C ILE A 125 23.32 -0.66 -20.36
N VAL A 126 23.46 -1.61 -21.29
CA VAL A 126 22.44 -1.86 -22.33
C VAL A 126 21.15 -2.39 -21.70
N ILE A 127 21.27 -3.31 -20.74
CA ILE A 127 20.14 -3.82 -19.96
C ILE A 127 19.48 -2.71 -19.15
N GLY A 128 20.27 -1.83 -18.52
CA GLY A 128 19.78 -0.67 -17.78
C GLY A 128 19.02 0.34 -18.65
N ILE A 129 19.52 0.65 -19.85
CA ILE A 129 18.81 1.51 -20.81
C ILE A 129 17.49 0.86 -21.25
N GLY A 130 17.50 -0.43 -21.57
CA GLY A 130 16.29 -1.19 -21.89
C GLY A 130 15.25 -1.15 -20.75
N TYR A 131 15.71 -1.27 -19.50
CA TYR A 131 14.88 -1.17 -18.31
C TYR A 131 14.17 0.19 -18.22
N ILE A 132 14.94 1.28 -18.36
CA ILE A 132 14.40 2.65 -18.30
C ILE A 132 13.40 2.90 -19.41
N LEU A 133 13.72 2.53 -20.66
CA LEU A 133 12.82 2.69 -21.80
C LEU A 133 11.50 1.92 -21.60
N PHE A 134 11.58 0.71 -21.07
CA PHE A 134 10.39 -0.08 -20.77
C PHE A 134 9.55 0.53 -19.64
N LEU A 135 10.17 1.08 -18.59
CA LEU A 135 9.45 1.79 -17.54
C LEU A 135 8.73 3.03 -18.08
N ILE A 136 9.42 3.82 -18.91
CA ILE A 136 8.84 4.98 -19.59
C ILE A 136 7.65 4.54 -20.46
N ALA A 137 7.82 3.48 -21.26
CA ALA A 137 6.76 2.93 -22.10
C ALA A 137 5.56 2.44 -21.26
N THR A 138 5.80 1.75 -20.14
CA THR A 138 4.75 1.28 -19.22
C THR A 138 3.97 2.44 -18.61
N PHE A 139 4.61 3.59 -18.42
CA PHE A 139 3.96 4.78 -17.85
C PHE A 139 3.22 5.62 -18.91
N LEU A 140 3.76 5.74 -20.12
CA LEU A 140 3.22 6.61 -21.18
C LEU A 140 2.23 5.93 -22.13
N LEU A 141 2.41 4.65 -22.45
CA LEU A 141 1.55 3.97 -23.43
C LEU A 141 0.11 3.78 -22.92
N PRO A 142 -0.15 3.30 -21.69
CA PRO A 142 -1.52 3.13 -21.23
C PRO A 142 -2.38 4.41 -21.27
N PRO A 143 -1.91 5.59 -20.80
CA PRO A 143 -2.71 6.82 -20.91
C PRO A 143 -2.90 7.30 -22.35
N MET A 144 -1.95 7.04 -23.25
CA MET A 144 -2.10 7.36 -24.68
C MET A 144 -3.12 6.48 -25.42
N TYR A 145 -3.37 5.27 -24.91
CA TYR A 145 -4.28 4.30 -25.51
C TYR A 145 -5.49 3.97 -24.63
N ALA A 146 -5.73 4.71 -23.55
CA ALA A 146 -6.79 4.40 -22.59
C ALA A 146 -8.17 4.42 -23.26
N ASP A 147 -8.50 5.48 -23.99
CA ASP A 147 -9.79 5.59 -24.68
C ASP A 147 -9.94 4.54 -25.78
N ALA A 148 -8.84 4.23 -26.47
CA ALA A 148 -8.78 3.18 -27.48
C ALA A 148 -9.07 1.79 -26.89
N LEU A 149 -8.48 1.48 -25.74
CA LEU A 149 -8.68 0.23 -25.01
C LEU A 149 -10.13 0.14 -24.49
N TYR A 150 -10.66 1.23 -23.96
CA TYR A 150 -12.02 1.27 -23.45
C TYR A 150 -13.06 1.19 -24.56
N TYR A 151 -12.83 1.84 -25.70
CA TYR A 151 -13.67 1.72 -26.90
C TYR A 151 -13.72 0.27 -27.39
N LYS A 152 -12.56 -0.39 -27.56
CA LYS A 152 -12.50 -1.81 -27.95
C LYS A 152 -13.22 -2.71 -26.95
N HIS A 153 -13.05 -2.45 -25.66
CA HIS A 153 -13.76 -3.17 -24.61
C HIS A 153 -15.28 -3.02 -24.73
N CYS A 154 -15.79 -1.80 -24.88
CA CYS A 154 -17.22 -1.55 -25.04
C CYS A 154 -17.76 -2.22 -26.30
N LYS A 155 -17.08 -2.07 -27.45
CA LYS A 155 -17.48 -2.70 -28.72
C LYS A 155 -17.54 -4.23 -28.63
N LYS A 156 -16.56 -4.85 -27.96
CA LYS A 156 -16.56 -6.29 -27.71
C LYS A 156 -17.80 -6.73 -26.91
N ARG A 157 -18.16 -5.99 -25.86
CA ARG A 157 -19.34 -6.32 -25.03
C ARG A 157 -20.66 -6.09 -25.77
N ILE A 158 -20.74 -5.04 -26.60
CA ILE A 158 -21.92 -4.80 -27.46
C ILE A 158 -22.08 -5.96 -28.46
N ALA A 159 -20.99 -6.42 -29.05
CA ALA A 159 -20.99 -7.57 -29.95
C ALA A 159 -21.44 -8.86 -29.24
N GLU A 160 -20.93 -9.14 -28.03
CA GLU A 160 -21.35 -10.28 -27.21
C GLU A 160 -22.86 -10.20 -26.86
N ALA A 161 -23.36 -9.03 -26.49
CA ALA A 161 -24.78 -8.83 -26.16
C ALA A 161 -25.70 -8.99 -27.38
N SER A 162 -25.20 -8.67 -28.58
CA SER A 162 -25.96 -8.86 -29.83
C SER A 162 -26.22 -10.33 -30.18
N VAL A 163 -25.36 -11.23 -29.71
CA VAL A 163 -25.52 -12.68 -29.89
C VAL A 163 -26.50 -13.26 -28.87
N SER A 164 -26.57 -12.69 -27.66
CA SER A 164 -27.35 -13.25 -26.55
C SER A 164 -28.86 -12.96 -26.61
N SER A 165 -29.29 -11.86 -27.23
CA SER A 165 -30.71 -11.53 -27.34
C SER A 165 -31.02 -10.74 -28.61
N GLN A 166 -32.11 -11.10 -29.30
CA GLN A 166 -32.57 -10.38 -30.51
C GLN A 166 -33.34 -9.09 -30.16
N ASN A 167 -33.99 -9.05 -28.99
CA ASN A 167 -34.82 -7.91 -28.57
C ASN A 167 -33.95 -6.74 -28.09
N LEU A 168 -34.15 -5.56 -28.69
CA LEU A 168 -33.38 -4.34 -28.40
C LEU A 168 -33.43 -3.94 -26.92
N GLU A 169 -34.60 -3.90 -26.31
CA GLU A 169 -34.77 -3.50 -24.90
C GLU A 169 -34.03 -4.45 -23.95
N ARG A 170 -34.07 -5.75 -24.24
CA ARG A 170 -33.38 -6.77 -23.44
C ARG A 170 -31.85 -6.63 -23.56
N ARG A 171 -31.35 -6.32 -24.76
CA ARG A 171 -29.93 -6.03 -24.99
C ARG A 171 -29.48 -4.80 -24.21
N LEU A 172 -30.25 -3.70 -24.27
CA LEU A 172 -29.93 -2.46 -23.56
C LEU A 172 -29.95 -2.67 -22.04
N GLY A 173 -30.95 -3.40 -21.51
CA GLY A 173 -31.02 -3.75 -20.10
C GLY A 173 -29.85 -4.62 -19.63
N GLU A 174 -29.44 -5.60 -20.42
CA GLU A 174 -28.26 -6.43 -20.12
C GLU A 174 -26.97 -5.60 -20.11
N LEU A 175 -26.80 -4.73 -21.11
CA LEU A 175 -25.64 -3.85 -21.22
C LEU A 175 -25.58 -2.84 -20.06
N SER A 176 -26.72 -2.29 -19.65
CA SER A 176 -26.82 -1.39 -18.50
C SER A 176 -26.48 -2.08 -17.18
N GLY A 177 -27.02 -3.29 -16.94
CA GLY A 177 -26.73 -4.04 -15.73
C GLY A 177 -25.27 -4.51 -15.63
N LYS A 178 -24.66 -4.88 -16.76
CA LYS A 178 -23.26 -5.34 -16.82
C LYS A 178 -22.26 -4.18 -16.93
N GLY A 179 -22.72 -3.00 -17.36
CA GLY A 179 -21.94 -1.79 -17.59
C GLY A 179 -21.52 -1.08 -16.30
N GLY A 180 -21.20 0.21 -16.44
CA GLY A 180 -20.84 1.08 -15.33
C GLY A 180 -19.50 0.74 -14.66
N THR A 181 -19.37 1.17 -13.41
CA THR A 181 -18.10 1.15 -12.66
C THR A 181 -18.12 0.13 -11.53
N SER A 182 -16.96 -0.28 -11.06
CA SER A 182 -16.78 -1.29 -10.00
C SER A 182 -16.15 -0.70 -8.75
N SER A 183 -16.75 -0.97 -7.59
CA SER A 183 -16.19 -0.60 -6.28
C SER A 183 -14.92 -1.38 -5.92
N VAL A 184 -14.55 -2.40 -6.70
CA VAL A 184 -13.35 -3.20 -6.45
C VAL A 184 -12.08 -2.35 -6.45
N ALA A 185 -11.99 -1.32 -7.30
CA ALA A 185 -10.83 -0.42 -7.29
C ALA A 185 -10.65 0.29 -5.93
N LEU A 186 -11.75 0.67 -5.28
CA LEU A 186 -11.74 1.29 -3.95
C LEU A 186 -11.27 0.30 -2.88
N ILE A 187 -11.67 -0.97 -2.96
CA ILE A 187 -11.20 -2.01 -2.03
C ILE A 187 -9.68 -2.14 -2.08
N PHE A 188 -9.09 -2.18 -3.28
CA PHE A 188 -7.63 -2.22 -3.42
C PHE A 188 -6.96 -0.98 -2.84
N VAL A 189 -7.47 0.22 -3.11
CA VAL A 189 -6.95 1.47 -2.53
C VAL A 189 -6.95 1.40 -0.99
N LEU A 190 -8.04 0.92 -0.38
CA LEU A 190 -8.13 0.76 1.06
C LEU A 190 -7.14 -0.27 1.61
N ILE A 191 -6.95 -1.41 0.93
CA ILE A 191 -5.96 -2.43 1.33
C ILE A 191 -4.55 -1.85 1.33
N PHE A 192 -4.14 -1.16 0.25
CA PHE A 192 -2.80 -0.57 0.17
C PHE A 192 -2.61 0.55 1.20
N ALA A 193 -3.62 1.38 1.44
CA ALA A 193 -3.57 2.40 2.48
C ALA A 193 -3.41 1.77 3.88
N PHE A 194 -4.11 0.67 4.16
CA PHE A 194 -3.99 -0.04 5.43
C PHE A 194 -2.59 -0.67 5.62
N ILE A 195 -2.03 -1.30 4.58
CA ILE A 195 -0.66 -1.84 4.61
C ILE A 195 0.36 -0.73 4.87
N ALA A 196 0.24 0.41 4.19
CA ALA A 196 1.13 1.55 4.38
C ALA A 196 1.05 2.09 5.82
N PHE A 197 -0.16 2.20 6.37
CA PHE A 197 -0.37 2.63 7.75
C PHE A 197 0.31 1.70 8.77
N ILE A 198 0.15 0.38 8.61
CA ILE A 198 0.84 -0.62 9.46
C ILE A 198 2.36 -0.48 9.33
N GLY A 199 2.88 -0.26 8.11
CA GLY A 199 4.31 -0.06 7.87
C GLY A 199 4.87 1.14 8.63
N ILE A 200 4.17 2.27 8.63
CA ILE A 200 4.56 3.48 9.38
C ILE A 200 4.58 3.21 10.88
N LEU A 201 3.52 2.58 11.40
CA LEU A 201 3.46 2.22 12.83
C LEU A 201 4.59 1.27 13.23
N ALA A 202 4.87 0.25 12.42
CA ALA A 202 5.96 -0.69 12.66
C ALA A 202 7.33 -0.01 12.64
N ALA A 203 7.57 0.91 11.71
CA ALA A 203 8.82 1.65 11.61
C ALA A 203 9.12 2.49 12.86
N ILE A 204 8.10 2.95 13.59
CA ILE A 204 8.25 3.70 14.85
C ILE A 204 8.32 2.73 16.04
N ALA A 205 7.42 1.74 16.09
CA ALA A 205 7.27 0.85 17.24
C ALA A 205 8.44 -0.13 17.40
N ILE A 206 8.97 -0.69 16.31
CA ILE A 206 10.07 -1.66 16.35
C ILE A 206 11.34 -1.07 17.00
N PRO A 207 11.89 0.08 16.53
CA PRO A 207 13.09 0.65 17.16
C PRO A 207 12.85 1.10 18.60
N ALA A 208 11.66 1.63 18.92
CA ALA A 208 11.32 2.00 20.29
C ALA A 208 11.29 0.77 21.23
N TYR A 209 10.69 -0.34 20.79
CA TYR A 209 10.67 -1.60 21.55
C TYR A 209 12.07 -2.20 21.71
N GLN A 210 12.90 -2.15 20.67
CA GLN A 210 14.31 -2.56 20.74
C GLN A 210 15.10 -1.71 21.75
N ASP A 211 14.87 -0.40 21.77
CA ASP A 211 15.52 0.50 22.73
C ASP A 211 15.10 0.20 24.18
N TYR A 212 13.81 -0.05 24.42
CA TYR A 212 13.29 -0.43 25.74
C TYR A 212 13.87 -1.77 26.23
N THR A 213 13.83 -2.81 25.39
CA THR A 213 14.35 -4.14 25.76
C THR A 213 15.87 -4.12 25.95
N THR A 214 16.61 -3.31 25.18
CA THR A 214 18.05 -3.13 25.38
C THR A 214 18.34 -2.49 26.73
N ARG A 215 17.60 -1.43 27.14
CA ARG A 215 17.74 -0.84 28.48
C ARG A 215 17.45 -1.84 29.60
N ALA A 216 16.40 -2.64 29.45
CA ALA A 216 16.06 -3.66 30.44
C ALA A 216 17.18 -4.70 30.59
N ARG A 217 17.78 -5.15 29.48
CA ARG A 217 18.94 -6.05 29.49
C ARG A 217 20.17 -5.41 30.13
N MET A 218 20.40 -4.11 29.92
CA MET A 218 21.50 -3.38 30.54
C MET A 218 21.39 -3.33 32.06
N VAL A 219 20.19 -3.28 32.63
CA VAL A 219 20.01 -3.37 34.10
C VAL A 219 20.56 -4.69 34.64
N GLY A 220 20.25 -5.81 33.98
CA GLY A 220 20.78 -7.13 34.36
C GLY A 220 22.29 -7.23 34.17
N ALA A 221 22.83 -6.70 33.06
CA ALA A 221 24.27 -6.68 32.81
C ALA A 221 25.03 -5.84 33.85
N VAL A 222 24.46 -4.70 34.26
CA VAL A 222 25.06 -3.85 35.29
C VAL A 222 25.04 -4.53 36.65
N ALA A 223 23.93 -5.16 37.05
CA ALA A 223 23.87 -5.91 38.29
C ALA A 223 24.91 -7.04 38.35
N LEU A 224 25.08 -7.76 37.24
CA LEU A 224 26.07 -8.83 37.13
C LEU A 224 27.51 -8.28 37.23
N GLY A 225 27.79 -7.16 36.57
CA GLY A 225 29.09 -6.48 36.65
C GLY A 225 29.40 -5.93 38.03
N SER A 226 28.41 -5.35 38.72
CA SER A 226 28.55 -4.91 40.12
C SER A 226 28.87 -6.06 41.06
N ASN A 227 28.18 -7.20 40.94
CA ASN A 227 28.48 -8.39 41.75
C ASN A 227 29.90 -8.91 41.50
N ALA A 228 30.36 -8.91 40.25
CA ALA A 228 31.73 -9.30 39.90
C ALA A 228 32.76 -8.31 40.48
N ALA A 229 32.47 -7.02 40.41
CA ALA A 229 33.29 -5.96 40.99
C ALA A 229 33.41 -6.10 42.52
N ASP A 230 32.34 -6.45 43.22
CA ASP A 230 32.35 -6.71 44.66
C ASP A 230 33.21 -7.94 45.03
N SER A 231 33.18 -9.00 44.22
CA SER A 231 34.08 -10.16 44.37
C SER A 231 35.54 -9.78 44.19
N VAL A 232 35.87 -8.98 43.16
CA VAL A 232 37.23 -8.48 42.92
C VAL A 232 37.71 -7.59 44.07
N ALA A 233 36.85 -6.70 44.57
CA ALA A 233 37.18 -5.85 45.71
C ALA A 233 37.43 -6.69 46.98
N SER A 234 36.60 -7.70 47.25
CA SER A 234 36.76 -8.60 48.39
C SER A 234 38.08 -9.38 48.33
N TYR A 235 38.46 -9.85 47.14
CA TYR A 235 39.74 -10.52 46.91
C TYR A 235 40.92 -9.59 47.20
N TYR A 236 40.85 -8.35 46.69
CA TYR A 236 41.89 -7.34 46.89
C TYR A 236 42.05 -6.97 48.37
N TYR A 237 40.96 -6.81 49.13
CA TYR A 237 41.07 -6.52 50.57
C TYR A 237 41.77 -7.65 51.35
N GLN A 238 41.60 -8.91 50.94
CA GLN A 238 42.19 -10.06 51.62
C GLN A 238 43.65 -10.31 51.22
N HIS A 239 43.99 -10.18 49.94
CA HIS A 239 45.30 -10.57 49.40
C HIS A 239 46.21 -9.38 49.09
N GLN A 240 45.68 -8.16 49.06
CA GLN A 240 46.37 -6.94 48.62
C GLN A 240 46.89 -7.02 47.17
N GLU A 241 46.36 -7.94 46.38
CA GLU A 241 46.71 -8.19 44.97
C GLU A 241 45.44 -8.22 44.11
N VAL A 242 45.57 -7.81 42.83
CA VAL A 242 44.47 -7.87 41.86
C VAL A 242 44.34 -9.31 41.36
N PRO A 243 43.12 -9.89 41.34
CA PRO A 243 42.94 -11.25 40.84
C PRO A 243 43.21 -11.33 39.34
N SER A 244 43.85 -12.41 38.88
CA SER A 244 44.13 -12.64 37.46
C SER A 244 42.88 -13.05 36.66
N SER A 245 41.86 -13.58 37.35
CA SER A 245 40.58 -13.98 36.76
C SER A 245 39.42 -13.80 37.75
N LEU A 246 38.17 -13.80 37.25
CA LEU A 246 36.99 -13.68 38.11
C LEU A 246 36.76 -14.94 38.96
N GLU A 247 37.17 -16.10 38.45
CA GLU A 247 37.10 -17.37 39.17
C GLU A 247 38.04 -17.35 40.40
N GLN A 248 39.24 -16.77 40.26
CA GLN A 248 40.17 -16.56 41.38
C GLN A 248 39.58 -15.61 42.44
N ALA A 249 38.79 -14.63 42.01
CA ALA A 249 38.05 -13.73 42.91
C ALA A 249 36.83 -14.41 43.58
N GLY A 250 36.57 -15.70 43.30
CA GLY A 250 35.44 -16.45 43.84
C GLY A 250 34.09 -16.12 43.19
N PHE A 251 34.09 -15.47 42.03
CA PHE A 251 32.86 -15.13 41.31
C PHE A 251 32.38 -16.34 40.49
N ALA A 252 31.21 -16.88 40.84
CA ALA A 252 30.64 -18.08 40.20
C ALA A 252 29.19 -17.89 39.72
N THR A 253 28.67 -16.66 39.68
CA THR A 253 27.27 -16.46 39.27
C THR A 253 27.07 -16.73 37.77
N PRO A 254 25.98 -17.40 37.38
CA PRO A 254 25.71 -17.70 35.98
C PRO A 254 25.50 -16.41 35.17
N ILE A 255 26.11 -16.38 33.99
CA ILE A 255 26.04 -15.24 33.08
C ILE A 255 24.62 -15.16 32.48
N SER A 256 24.02 -13.97 32.49
CA SER A 256 22.71 -13.76 31.87
C SER A 256 22.79 -13.90 30.34
N PRO A 257 21.71 -14.31 29.63
CA PRO A 257 21.72 -14.41 28.17
C PRO A 257 22.06 -13.10 27.44
N ALA A 258 21.96 -11.95 28.11
CA ALA A 258 22.29 -10.63 27.59
C ALA A 258 23.80 -10.32 27.57
N VAL A 259 24.60 -11.15 28.24
CA VAL A 259 26.04 -10.96 28.41
C VAL A 259 26.78 -12.14 27.75
N LYS A 260 27.76 -11.82 26.91
CA LYS A 260 28.59 -12.79 26.19
C LYS A 260 29.72 -13.34 27.07
N GLY A 261 30.26 -12.48 27.94
CA GLY A 261 31.35 -12.84 28.84
C GLY A 261 31.65 -11.73 29.83
N LEU A 262 32.27 -12.10 30.94
CA LEU A 262 32.85 -11.18 31.91
C LEU A 262 34.33 -11.52 32.08
N SER A 263 35.15 -10.49 32.25
CA SER A 263 36.56 -10.64 32.59
C SER A 263 37.00 -9.55 33.55
N VAL A 264 38.15 -9.74 34.17
CA VAL A 264 38.85 -8.72 34.96
C VAL A 264 40.20 -8.44 34.31
N ASN A 265 40.58 -7.16 34.24
CA ASN A 265 41.91 -6.77 33.83
C ASN A 265 42.87 -6.93 35.02
N SER A 266 43.87 -7.80 34.89
CA SER A 266 44.83 -8.12 35.95
C SER A 266 45.74 -6.96 36.34
N GLU A 267 45.90 -5.95 35.49
CA GLU A 267 46.79 -4.81 35.76
C GLU A 267 46.12 -3.75 36.65
N ASN A 268 44.82 -3.51 36.45
CA ASN A 268 44.10 -2.40 37.09
C ASN A 268 42.81 -2.80 37.82
N GLY A 269 42.43 -4.07 37.80
CA GLY A 269 41.23 -4.59 38.47
C GLY A 269 39.91 -4.19 37.81
N THR A 270 39.93 -3.62 36.60
CA THR A 270 38.70 -3.23 35.88
C THR A 270 37.92 -4.45 35.47
N VAL A 271 36.64 -4.51 35.85
CA VAL A 271 35.73 -5.57 35.39
C VAL A 271 35.11 -5.15 34.06
N ILE A 272 35.22 -6.03 33.07
CA ILE A 272 34.76 -5.82 31.69
C ILE A 272 33.59 -6.77 31.43
N VAL A 273 32.41 -6.21 31.14
CA VAL A 273 31.21 -6.96 30.77
C VAL A 273 30.99 -6.80 29.28
N THR A 274 31.03 -7.91 28.53
CA THR A 274 30.83 -7.92 27.07
C THR A 274 29.40 -8.29 26.74
N MET A 275 28.69 -7.48 25.96
CA MET A 275 27.29 -7.70 25.62
C MET A 275 27.10 -8.74 24.50
N SER A 276 26.03 -9.52 24.56
CA SER A 276 25.69 -10.55 23.54
C SER A 276 24.51 -10.19 22.63
N SER A 277 23.77 -9.13 22.94
CA SER A 277 22.47 -8.83 22.31
C SER A 277 22.51 -7.62 21.37
N PRO A 278 21.83 -7.67 20.19
CA PRO A 278 21.64 -6.49 19.34
C PRO A 278 20.91 -5.36 20.10
N PRO A 279 21.19 -4.08 19.78
CA PRO A 279 22.13 -3.57 18.77
C PRO A 279 23.57 -3.36 19.30
N ILE A 280 23.90 -3.93 20.47
CA ILE A 280 25.16 -3.67 21.19
C ILE A 280 26.05 -4.92 21.31
N ILE A 281 25.95 -5.86 20.37
CA ILE A 281 26.74 -7.09 20.38
C ILE A 281 28.24 -6.76 20.40
N GLY A 282 28.98 -7.41 21.31
CA GLY A 282 30.43 -7.26 21.43
C GLY A 282 30.88 -5.98 22.13
N LYS A 283 29.97 -5.03 22.36
CA LYS A 283 30.29 -3.79 23.07
C LYS A 283 30.51 -4.04 24.55
N THR A 284 31.38 -3.24 25.14
CA THR A 284 31.82 -3.43 26.53
C THR A 284 31.23 -2.40 27.49
N LEU A 285 30.93 -2.86 28.70
CA LEU A 285 30.62 -2.05 29.86
C LEU A 285 31.74 -2.26 30.89
N LEU A 286 32.30 -1.16 31.39
CA LEU A 286 33.49 -1.14 32.24
C LEU A 286 33.11 -0.71 33.65
N PHE A 287 33.63 -1.44 34.64
CA PHE A 287 33.59 -1.06 36.05
C PHE A 287 35.02 -0.77 36.49
N VAL A 288 35.34 0.52 36.64
CA VAL A 288 36.68 0.98 36.96
C VAL A 288 36.78 1.19 38.47
N PRO A 289 37.71 0.52 39.17
CA PRO A 289 37.93 0.76 40.59
C PRO A 289 38.73 2.05 40.78
N THR A 290 38.32 2.86 41.74
CA THR A 290 39.04 4.06 42.17
C THR A 290 39.15 4.04 43.69
N LEU A 291 40.23 4.58 44.26
CA LEU A 291 40.37 4.69 45.70
C LEU A 291 39.88 6.07 46.16
N ASP A 292 39.01 6.09 47.16
CA ASP A 292 38.60 7.32 47.82
C ASP A 292 39.68 7.82 48.81
N SER A 293 39.44 8.99 49.43
CA SER A 293 40.35 9.58 50.42
C SER A 293 40.60 8.69 51.65
N ASN A 294 39.73 7.70 51.90
CA ASN A 294 39.82 6.75 53.00
C ASN A 294 40.40 5.39 52.55
N LYS A 295 40.99 5.30 51.34
CA LYS A 295 41.49 4.06 50.73
C LYS A 295 40.42 2.98 50.53
N LYS A 296 39.15 3.36 50.44
CA LYS A 296 38.06 2.47 50.08
C LYS A 296 37.90 2.42 48.56
N ILE A 297 37.69 1.23 48.02
CA ILE A 297 37.39 1.03 46.60
C ILE A 297 35.99 1.56 46.29
N VAL A 298 35.91 2.49 45.34
CA VAL A 298 34.69 3.03 44.75
C VAL A 298 34.67 2.65 43.27
N TRP A 299 33.61 1.96 42.86
CA TRP A 299 33.42 1.51 41.48
C TRP A 299 32.69 2.54 40.66
N THR A 300 33.27 2.92 39.52
CA THR A 300 32.61 3.78 38.53
C THR A 300 32.23 2.94 37.31
N CYS A 301 30.94 2.90 37.01
CA CYS A 301 30.42 2.25 35.81
C CYS A 301 30.48 3.21 34.61
N MET A 302 31.01 2.76 33.47
CA MET A 302 31.04 3.55 32.23
C MET A 302 31.14 2.66 30.99
N SER A 303 30.82 3.21 29.82
CA SER A 303 31.09 2.58 28.52
C SER A 303 31.52 3.64 27.52
N GLN A 304 32.48 3.31 26.65
CA GLN A 304 32.91 4.17 25.55
C GLN A 304 32.24 3.80 24.22
N GLU A 305 31.70 2.58 24.11
CA GLU A 305 31.15 2.04 22.86
C GLU A 305 29.61 2.08 22.81
N ILE A 306 28.96 2.05 23.98
CA ILE A 306 27.51 2.01 24.13
C ILE A 306 26.98 3.44 24.29
N GLN A 307 25.99 3.80 23.47
CA GLN A 307 25.36 5.12 23.55
C GLN A 307 24.64 5.32 24.90
N ASP A 308 24.71 6.53 25.46
CA ASP A 308 24.06 6.90 26.74
C ASP A 308 22.56 6.56 26.79
N LYS A 309 21.89 6.57 25.64
CA LYS A 309 20.47 6.20 25.56
C LYS A 309 20.21 4.77 26.00
N TYR A 310 21.17 3.86 25.91
CA TYR A 310 21.05 2.47 26.35
C TYR A 310 21.54 2.27 27.79
N LEU A 311 22.40 3.15 28.28
CA LEU A 311 23.00 3.05 29.60
C LEU A 311 22.01 3.47 30.70
N PRO A 312 21.96 2.75 31.83
CA PRO A 312 21.31 3.21 33.06
C PRO A 312 22.00 4.48 33.59
N GLN A 313 21.28 5.29 34.38
CA GLN A 313 21.78 6.60 34.84
C GLN A 313 23.13 6.51 35.57
N GLN A 314 23.36 5.44 36.34
CA GLN A 314 24.61 5.24 37.08
C GLN A 314 25.85 4.96 36.21
N CYS A 315 25.65 4.54 34.96
CA CYS A 315 26.73 4.22 34.03
C CYS A 315 26.92 5.29 32.94
N ARG A 316 26.12 6.37 32.98
CA ARG A 316 26.26 7.49 32.06
C ARG A 316 27.38 8.39 32.55
N GLN A 317 28.27 8.78 31.65
CA GLN A 317 29.27 9.79 31.98
C GLN A 317 28.53 11.11 32.28
N LYS A 318 28.75 11.68 33.45
CA LYS A 318 28.34 13.06 33.72
C LYS A 318 29.22 13.96 32.85
N LYS A 319 28.64 14.49 31.77
CA LYS A 319 29.23 15.60 31.04
C LYS A 319 29.34 16.83 31.92
#